data_AF-A0A1D2I6T7-F1
#
_entry.id   AF-A0A1D2I6T7-F1
#
_cell.length_a   1.000
_cell.length_b   1.000
_cell.length_c   1.000
_cell.angle_alpha   90.00
_cell.angle_beta   90.00
_cell.angle_gamma   90.00
#
_symmetry.space_group_name_H-M   'P 1'
#
loop_
_entity.id
_entity.type
_entity.pdbx_description
1 polymer ?
#
loop_
_entity_poly.entity_id
_entity_poly.type
_entity_poly.pdbx_seq_one_letter_code
_entity_poly.pdbx_strand_id
1 'polypeptide(L)' 'MTPCIRTTMDCAATATVLSRHTGYDANITRAVIEACATVCKACGDQCTSHADMHEHCRVCAEACRCCEQACNGLLTGLG' A
#
# COMPACT_ATOMS: atom_id res chain seq x y z
N MET A 1 -11.01 -11.01 -10.21
CA MET A 1 -9.64 -11.42 -9.82
C MET A 1 -8.53 -10.57 -10.47
N THR A 2 -8.52 -10.36 -11.78
CA THR A 2 -7.49 -9.55 -12.49
C THR A 2 -7.19 -8.16 -11.89
N PRO A 3 -8.21 -7.36 -11.48
CA PRO A 3 -7.92 -6.07 -10.84
C PRO A 3 -7.27 -6.22 -9.46
N CYS A 4 -7.65 -7.23 -8.67
CA CYS A 4 -7.01 -7.54 -7.38
C CYS A 4 -5.50 -7.80 -7.54
N ILE A 5 -5.13 -8.62 -8.53
CA ILE A 5 -3.72 -8.94 -8.82
C ILE A 5 -2.93 -7.69 -9.23
N ARG A 6 -3.53 -6.81 -10.03
CA ARG A 6 -2.88 -5.56 -10.45
C ARG A 6 -2.63 -4.63 -9.27
N THR A 7 -3.64 -4.40 -8.43
CA THR A 7 -3.49 -3.48 -7.29
C THR A 7 -2.52 -4.02 -6.24
N THR A 8 -2.41 -5.34 -6.06
CA THR A 8 -1.36 -5.95 -5.22
C THR A 8 0.04 -5.71 -5.77
N MET A 9 0.23 -5.79 -7.09
CA MET A 9 1.52 -5.50 -7.74
C MET A 9 1.92 -4.03 -7.58
N ASP A 10 0.97 -3.11 -7.74
CA ASP A 10 1.20 -1.67 -7.55
C ASP A 10 1.59 -1.36 -6.09
N CYS A 11 0.95 -2.03 -5.14
CA CYS A 11 1.29 -1.94 -3.71
C CYS A 11 2.73 -2.41 -3.42
N ALA A 12 3.13 -3.55 -3.97
CA ALA A 12 4.49 -4.07 -3.79
C ALA A 12 5.56 -3.17 -4.43
N ALA A 13 5.25 -2.57 -5.58
CA ALA A 13 6.15 -1.64 -6.26
C ALA A 13 6.39 -0.37 -5.44
N THR A 14 5.34 0.25 -4.90
CA THR A 14 5.45 1.46 -4.07
C THR A 14 6.23 1.21 -2.77
N ALA A 15 6.00 0.08 -2.09
CA ALA A 15 6.77 -0.34 -0.92
C ALA A 15 8.28 -0.55 -1.25
N THR A 16 8.58 -1.10 -2.44
CA THR A 16 9.96 -1.28 -2.90
C THR A 16 10.64 0.06 -3.19
N VAL A 17 9.93 1.03 -3.76
CA VAL A 17 10.47 2.39 -3.96
C VAL A 17 10.76 3.07 -2.63
N LEU A 18 9.84 2.99 -1.65
CA LEU A 18 10.02 3.60 -0.33
C LEU A 18 11.21 3.03 0.46
N SER A 19 11.49 1.72 0.32
CA SER A 19 12.64 1.08 0.95
C SER A 19 13.98 1.43 0.30
N ARG A 20 13.97 1.91 -0.95
CA ARG A 20 15.16 2.39 -1.65
C ARG A 20 15.35 3.87 -1.35
N HIS A 21 16.20 4.15 -0.35
CA HIS A 21 16.55 5.50 0.09
C HIS A 21 17.48 6.24 -0.91
N THR A 22 17.08 6.36 -2.19
CA THR A 22 17.89 7.02 -3.22
C THR A 22 17.64 8.53 -3.18
N GLY A 23 18.49 9.26 -2.45
CA GLY A 23 18.49 10.72 -2.39
C GLY A 23 17.27 11.27 -1.63
N TYR A 24 17.49 11.75 -0.41
CA TYR A 24 16.42 12.29 0.44
C TYR A 24 15.90 13.61 -0.14
N ASP A 25 14.89 13.52 -1.00
CA ASP A 25 14.00 14.63 -1.33
C ASP A 25 12.68 14.41 -0.56
N ALA A 26 12.43 15.26 0.42
CA ALA A 26 11.27 15.14 1.30
C ALA A 26 9.93 15.29 0.54
N ASN A 27 9.89 16.06 -0.54
CA ASN A 27 8.69 16.25 -1.35
C ASN A 27 8.41 15.01 -2.20
N ILE A 28 9.45 14.44 -2.82
CA ILE A 28 9.32 13.18 -3.56
C ILE A 28 8.93 12.05 -2.61
N THR A 29 9.55 11.97 -1.43
CA THR A 29 9.23 10.96 -0.42
C THR A 29 7.77 11.07 0.02
N ARG A 30 7.29 12.27 0.32
CA ARG A 30 5.88 12.51 0.67
C ARG A 30 4.93 12.05 -0.44
N ALA A 31 5.18 12.45 -1.70
CA ALA A 31 4.33 12.07 -2.83
C ALA A 31 4.27 10.54 -3.05
N VAL A 32 5.40 9.85 -2.87
CA VAL A 32 5.43 8.37 -2.97
C VAL A 32 4.67 7.71 -1.82
N ILE A 33 4.78 8.23 -0.59
CA ILE A 33 4.03 7.69 0.56
C ILE A 33 2.52 7.91 0.38
N GLU A 34 2.09 9.07 -0.11
CA GLU A 34 0.67 9.34 -0.42
C GLU A 34 0.12 8.38 -1.48
N ALA A 35 0.90 8.13 -2.54
CA ALA A 35 0.54 7.16 -3.56
C ALA A 35 0.43 5.74 -2.99
N CYS A 36 1.40 5.34 -2.15
CA CYS A 36 1.40 4.05 -1.47
C CYS A 36 0.16 3.86 -0.58
N ALA A 37 -0.17 4.85 0.25
CA ALA A 37 -1.37 4.82 1.10
C ALA A 37 -2.65 4.66 0.28
N THR A 38 -2.76 5.38 -0.83
CA THR A 38 -3.91 5.33 -1.75
C THR A 38 -4.07 3.93 -2.36
N VAL A 39 -2.98 3.34 -2.85
CA VAL A 39 -2.99 1.99 -3.44
C VAL A 39 -3.29 0.93 -2.38
N CYS A 40 -2.71 1.04 -1.19
CA CYS A 40 -2.97 0.12 -0.08
C CYS A 40 -4.44 0.11 0.31
N LYS A 41 -5.07 1.30 0.41
CA LYS A 41 -6.50 1.40 0.69
C LYS A 41 -7.35 0.70 -0.37
N ALA A 42 -7.11 1.02 -1.65
CA ALA A 42 -7.85 0.42 -2.76
C ALA A 42 -7.66 -1.11 -2.84
N CYS A 43 -6.43 -1.59 -2.63
CA CYS A 43 -6.12 -3.02 -2.62
C CYS A 43 -6.79 -3.71 -1.43
N GLY A 44 -6.74 -3.11 -0.25
CA GLY A 44 -7.38 -3.61 0.96
C GLY A 44 -8.89 -3.75 0.78
N ASP A 45 -9.55 -2.70 0.29
CA ASP A 45 -11.01 -2.70 0.02
C ASP A 45 -11.41 -3.82 -0.95
N GLN A 46 -10.65 -3.99 -2.04
CA GLN A 46 -10.90 -5.03 -3.03
C GLN A 46 -10.57 -6.44 -2.54
N CYS A 47 -9.54 -6.61 -1.71
CA CYS A 47 -9.20 -7.91 -1.16
C CYS A 47 -10.21 -8.35 -0.11
N THR A 48 -10.72 -7.41 0.71
CA THR A 48 -11.78 -7.70 1.68
C THR A 48 -13.03 -8.27 1.01
N SER A 49 -13.42 -7.79 -0.17
CA SER A 49 -14.59 -8.32 -0.90
C SER A 49 -14.44 -9.79 -1.35
N HIS A 50 -13.25 -10.37 -1.27
CA HIS A 50 -12.97 -11.75 -1.64
C HIS A 50 -12.45 -12.60 -0.47
N ALA A 51 -12.34 -12.04 0.74
CA ALA A 51 -11.69 -12.68 1.88
C ALA A 51 -12.39 -13.98 2.32
N ASP A 52 -13.71 -14.07 2.15
CA ASP A 52 -14.49 -15.28 2.50
C ASP A 52 -14.34 -16.41 1.47
N MET A 53 -13.93 -16.09 0.24
CA MET A 53 -13.74 -17.05 -0.84
C MET A 53 -12.29 -17.51 -0.97
N HIS A 54 -11.34 -16.66 -0.57
CA HIS A 54 -9.92 -16.86 -0.83
C HIS A 54 -9.05 -16.43 0.36
N GLU A 55 -8.38 -17.41 0.98
CA GLU A 55 -7.41 -17.21 2.07
C GLU A 55 -6.37 -16.14 1.72
N HIS A 56 -5.84 -16.16 0.49
CA HIS A 56 -4.84 -15.18 0.06
C HIS A 56 -5.39 -13.75 0.00
N CYS A 57 -6.67 -13.56 -0.31
CA CYS A 57 -7.30 -12.25 -0.28
C CYS A 57 -7.48 -11.75 1.16
N ARG A 58 -7.78 -12.65 2.12
CA ARG A 58 -7.83 -12.28 3.54
C ARG A 58 -6.48 -11.77 4.04
N VAL A 59 -5.40 -12.51 3.78
CA VAL A 59 -4.03 -12.13 4.15
C VAL A 59 -3.60 -10.82 3.46
N CYS A 60 -3.92 -10.67 2.16
CA CYS A 60 -3.58 -9.46 1.41
C CYS A 60 -4.32 -8.24 1.96
N ALA A 61 -5.61 -8.36 2.31
CA ALA A 61 -6.37 -7.27 2.91
C ALA A 61 -5.75 -6.80 4.23
N GLU A 62 -5.38 -7.73 5.11
CA GLU A 62 -4.73 -7.42 6.39
C GLU A 62 -3.38 -6.71 6.19
N ALA A 63 -2.55 -7.23 5.27
CA ALA A 63 -1.27 -6.60 4.93
C ALA A 63 -1.46 -5.18 4.36
N CYS A 64 -2.45 -4.98 3.48
CA CYS A 64 -2.76 -3.66 2.91
C CYS A 64 -3.21 -2.66 3.98
N ARG A 65 -4.02 -3.08 4.96
CA ARG A 65 -4.43 -2.22 6.09
C ARG A 65 -3.26 -1.84 6.98
N CYS A 66 -2.36 -2.78 7.25
CA CYS A 66 -1.14 -2.49 8.00
C CYS A 66 -0.25 -1.48 7.26
N CYS A 67 -0.08 -1.65 5.94
CA CYS A 67 0.72 -0.74 5.13
C CYS A 67 0.08 0.66 4.99
N GLU A 68 -1.24 0.75 4.80
CA GLU A 68 -1.99 2.01 4.79
C GLU A 68 -1.78 2.78 6.10
N GLN A 69 -1.92 2.11 7.25
CA GLN A 69 -1.68 2.73 8.57
C GLN A 69 -0.25 3.23 8.73
N ALA A 70 0.74 2.43 8.32
CA ALA A 70 2.15 2.82 8.37
C ALA A 70 2.44 4.04 7.48
N CYS A 71 1.90 4.08 6.27
CA CYS A 71 2.05 5.21 5.35
C CYS A 71 1.44 6.49 5.94
N ASN A 72 0.22 6.42 6.47
CA ASN A 72 -0.44 7.55 7.13
C ASN A 72 0.33 8.03 8.38
N GLY A 73 0.90 7.10 9.14
CA GLY A 73 1.78 7.41 10.27
C GLY A 73 3.03 8.17 9.84
N LEU A 74 3.70 7.72 8.77
CA LEU A 74 4.86 8.41 8.20
C LEU A 74 4.49 9.81 7.67
N LEU A 75 3.34 9.96 6.98
CA LEU A 75 2.88 11.27 6.50
C LEU A 75 2.63 12.27 7.63
N THR A 76 2.12 11.78 8.76
CA THR A 76 1.92 12.60 9.97
C THR A 76 3.25 13.00 10.60
N GLY A 77 4.24 12.09 10.64
CA GLY A 77 5.57 12.35 11.19
C GLY A 77 6.49 13.20 10.30
N LEU A 78 6.17 13.33 9.01
CA LEU A 78 6.84 14.23 8.06
C LEU A 78 6.25 15.67 8.07
N GLY A 79 5.31 15.95 8.98
CA GLY A 79 4.68 17.26 9.20
C GLY A 79 5.44 18.12 10.18
#